data_AF-A7H7I5-F1
#
_entry.id   AF-A7H7I5-F1
#
_cell.length_a   1.000
_cell.length_b   1.000
_cell.length_c   1.000
_cell.angle_alpha   90.00
_cell.angle_beta   90.00
_cell.angle_gamma   90.00
#
_symmetry.space_group_name_H-M   'P 1'
#
loop_
_entity.id
_entity.type
_entity.pdbx_description
1 polymer ?
#
loop_
_entity_poly.entity_id
_entity_poly.type
_entity_poly.pdbx_seq_one_letter_code
_entity_poly.pdbx_strand_id
1 'polypeptide(L)'
;MTATGAPSAAGVEDVERALRDACGITLTEGLRTTLAEALRRAARATGLDPDTFRARLRARDARCVAELVEAAVVGETYFFRHPEQLEVVRQLVLERAPRERPLRIWSAGCATGEEPYTLAMLLRDAGRAGCRDRILATDVSVRALAVAAEATYGPWSLRRLDPVARARHLAGEMPVVRVREEVRAAVELRRHNLFSEPAPPGPFDLVVCRNVLIYFDPETARAIAARLLEAVAPGGFLLLGPVEVPLAERLEAERIEVGGTTLLRRMAEGERAGERVAPKPARGRARSGSGASPTASRTPIRTRTPVPGPPEAGHPEPFDSAACGRYAQDRLRSAAPAAERSRGTPTPTASATPTPAPGFEQARDAARRGDVEFAEQLAREVAERHLCPESFLLLAMAADARGDLAGAIDALRRALYLEPGLAMAHAALVPLYARVGRHDEAARARRNALEAVEGLDDTAPLRGVEPITVGALRSALGAVHRPQAGAGRSEA
;
A
#
# COMPACT_ATOMS: atom_id res chain seq x y z
N MET A 1 -37.83 -21.27 -14.37
CA MET A 1 -36.72 -22.03 -13.76
C MET A 1 -35.44 -21.64 -14.46
N THR A 2 -34.71 -20.64 -13.93
CA THR A 2 -33.41 -20.22 -14.44
C THR A 2 -32.39 -20.54 -13.35
N ALA A 3 -31.57 -21.56 -13.60
CA ALA A 3 -30.59 -22.07 -12.66
C ALA A 3 -29.47 -21.04 -12.45
N THR A 4 -29.43 -20.45 -11.26
CA THR A 4 -28.27 -19.70 -10.75
C THR A 4 -27.20 -20.70 -10.35
N GLY A 5 -26.47 -21.23 -11.34
CA GLY A 5 -25.38 -22.18 -11.12
C GLY A 5 -24.19 -21.48 -10.47
N ALA A 6 -23.75 -21.97 -9.30
CA ALA A 6 -22.43 -21.66 -8.78
C ALA A 6 -21.37 -21.99 -9.85
N PRO A 7 -20.33 -21.16 -10.04
CA PRO A 7 -19.29 -21.47 -11.02
C PRO A 7 -18.65 -22.81 -10.66
N SER A 8 -18.65 -23.75 -11.61
CA SER A 8 -18.00 -25.06 -11.41
C SER A 8 -16.53 -24.87 -11.02
N ALA A 9 -16.03 -25.71 -10.09
CA ALA A 9 -14.66 -25.66 -9.58
C ALA A 9 -13.59 -25.67 -10.69
N ALA A 10 -13.86 -26.39 -11.79
CA ALA A 10 -13.00 -26.48 -12.97
C ALA A 10 -12.79 -25.13 -13.71
N GLY A 11 -13.67 -24.15 -13.50
CA GLY A 11 -13.57 -22.85 -14.17
C GLY A 11 -12.62 -21.86 -13.49
N VAL A 12 -12.39 -21.99 -12.18
CA VAL A 12 -11.59 -21.04 -11.39
C VAL A 12 -10.09 -21.26 -11.62
N GLU A 13 -9.68 -22.52 -11.79
CA GLU A 13 -8.28 -22.91 -11.99
C GLU A 13 -7.65 -22.33 -13.26
N ASP A 14 -8.42 -22.20 -14.35
CA ASP A 14 -7.95 -21.58 -15.60
C ASP A 14 -7.65 -20.09 -15.43
N VAL A 15 -8.50 -19.40 -14.65
CA VAL A 15 -8.38 -17.97 -14.37
C VAL A 15 -7.21 -17.72 -13.42
N GLU A 16 -7.06 -18.58 -12.40
CA GLU A 16 -5.90 -18.60 -11.50
C GLU A 16 -4.59 -18.78 -12.27
N ARG A 17 -4.54 -19.77 -13.16
CA ARG A 17 -3.35 -20.03 -14.00
C ARG A 17 -3.05 -18.84 -14.90
N ALA A 18 -4.05 -18.25 -15.54
CA ALA A 18 -3.85 -17.08 -16.40
C ALA A 18 -3.27 -15.88 -15.62
N LEU A 19 -3.76 -15.62 -14.40
CA LEU A 19 -3.23 -14.56 -13.53
C LEU A 19 -1.80 -14.85 -13.07
N ARG A 20 -1.54 -16.08 -12.62
CA ARG A 20 -0.20 -16.50 -12.17
C ARG A 20 0.81 -16.37 -13.31
N ASP A 21 0.48 -16.86 -14.51
CA ASP A 21 1.34 -16.80 -15.68
C ASP A 21 1.62 -15.34 -16.13
N ALA A 22 0.60 -14.47 -16.05
CA ALA A 22 0.70 -13.10 -16.56
C ALA A 22 1.41 -12.13 -15.61
N CYS A 23 1.14 -12.21 -14.29
CA CYS A 23 1.63 -11.24 -13.33
C CYS A 23 2.02 -11.84 -11.98
N GLY A 24 2.10 -13.16 -11.85
CA GLY A 24 2.56 -13.83 -10.63
C GLY A 24 1.58 -13.78 -9.45
N ILE A 25 0.41 -13.17 -9.62
CA ILE A 25 -0.58 -13.06 -8.54
C ILE A 25 -1.14 -14.44 -8.22
N THR A 26 -1.02 -14.81 -6.95
CA THR A 26 -1.68 -15.97 -6.36
C THR A 26 -2.94 -15.55 -5.64
N LEU A 27 -4.04 -16.28 -5.90
CA LEU A 27 -5.28 -16.01 -5.21
C LEU A 27 -5.22 -16.57 -3.78
N THR A 28 -5.26 -15.68 -2.80
CA THR A 28 -5.65 -16.04 -1.44
C THR A 28 -7.12 -16.44 -1.43
N GLU A 29 -7.57 -17.15 -0.39
CA GLU A 29 -8.97 -17.60 -0.27
C GLU A 29 -9.98 -16.45 -0.44
N GLY A 30 -9.67 -15.25 0.07
CA GLY A 30 -10.48 -14.03 -0.11
C GLY A 30 -10.41 -13.41 -1.51
N LEU A 31 -9.34 -13.66 -2.28
CA LEU A 31 -9.27 -13.23 -3.68
C LEU A 31 -10.00 -14.22 -4.60
N ARG A 32 -10.09 -15.51 -4.22
CA ARG A 32 -10.91 -16.51 -4.93
C ARG A 32 -12.40 -16.19 -4.89
N THR A 33 -12.91 -15.73 -3.74
CA THR A 33 -14.33 -15.35 -3.61
C THR A 33 -14.68 -14.13 -4.46
N THR A 34 -13.72 -13.22 -4.66
CA THR A 34 -13.90 -12.02 -5.51
C THR A 34 -13.54 -12.26 -6.98
N LEU A 35 -12.86 -13.37 -7.31
CA LEU A 35 -12.43 -13.71 -8.66
C LEU A 35 -13.60 -13.85 -9.63
N ALA A 36 -14.72 -14.43 -9.18
CA ALA A 36 -15.90 -14.57 -10.03
C ALA A 36 -16.46 -13.21 -10.48
N GLU A 37 -16.37 -12.18 -9.63
CA GLU A 37 -16.76 -10.82 -10.00
C GLU A 37 -15.66 -10.11 -10.81
N ALA A 38 -14.39 -10.33 -10.50
CA ALA A 38 -13.28 -9.84 -11.33
C ALA A 38 -13.38 -10.36 -12.77
N LEU A 39 -13.64 -11.65 -12.96
CA LEU A 39 -13.87 -12.28 -14.26
C LEU A 39 -15.07 -11.65 -14.97
N ARG A 40 -16.21 -11.47 -14.27
CA ARG A 40 -17.40 -10.83 -14.84
C ARG A 40 -17.12 -9.39 -15.27
N ARG A 41 -16.38 -8.62 -14.46
CA ARG A 41 -15.97 -7.26 -14.80
C ARG A 41 -15.06 -7.24 -16.03
N ALA A 42 -14.06 -8.13 -16.11
CA ALA A 42 -13.14 -8.22 -17.23
C ALA A 42 -13.84 -8.66 -18.54
N ALA A 43 -14.74 -9.64 -18.46
CA ALA A 43 -15.55 -10.08 -19.60
C ALA A 43 -16.41 -8.92 -20.13
N ARG A 44 -17.11 -8.18 -19.25
CA ARG A 44 -17.88 -6.99 -19.63
C ARG A 44 -17.01 -5.90 -20.29
N ALA A 45 -15.82 -5.64 -19.77
CA ALA A 45 -14.89 -4.64 -20.33
C ALA A 45 -14.40 -5.00 -21.75
N THR A 46 -14.38 -6.29 -22.10
CA THR A 46 -14.04 -6.77 -23.45
C THR A 46 -15.26 -6.91 -24.37
N GLY A 47 -16.48 -6.73 -23.85
CA GLY A 47 -17.72 -6.98 -24.59
C GLY A 47 -18.01 -8.47 -24.80
N LEU A 48 -17.39 -9.35 -24.02
CA LEU A 48 -17.55 -10.81 -24.11
C LEU A 48 -18.43 -11.32 -22.98
N ASP A 49 -19.14 -12.42 -23.22
CA ASP A 49 -19.73 -13.20 -22.13
C ASP A 49 -18.64 -13.94 -21.33
N PRO A 50 -18.91 -14.32 -20.07
CA PRO A 50 -17.90 -14.94 -19.22
C PRO A 50 -17.30 -16.25 -19.75
N ASP A 51 -18.06 -17.06 -20.51
CA ASP A 51 -17.59 -18.36 -20.99
C ASP A 51 -16.70 -18.19 -22.22
N THR A 52 -17.07 -17.31 -23.15
CA THR A 52 -16.21 -16.89 -24.27
C THR A 52 -14.93 -16.25 -23.75
N PHE A 53 -15.02 -15.38 -22.74
CA PHE A 53 -13.85 -14.78 -22.11
C PHE A 53 -12.91 -15.83 -21.50
N ARG A 54 -13.44 -16.83 -20.78
CA ARG A 54 -12.63 -17.95 -20.26
C ARG A 54 -11.96 -18.75 -21.38
N ALA A 55 -12.66 -19.03 -22.48
CA ALA A 55 -12.08 -19.73 -23.61
C ALA A 55 -10.90 -18.94 -24.22
N ARG A 56 -11.04 -17.61 -24.32
CA ARG A 56 -9.98 -16.70 -24.78
C ARG A 56 -8.80 -16.63 -23.81
N LEU A 57 -9.06 -16.64 -22.49
CA LEU A 57 -8.00 -16.74 -21.48
C LEU A 57 -7.19 -18.03 -21.61
N ARG A 58 -7.85 -19.19 -21.82
CA ARG A 58 -7.16 -20.47 -22.06
C ARG A 58 -6.29 -20.43 -23.31
N ALA A 59 -6.75 -19.72 -24.34
CA ALA A 59 -5.99 -19.47 -25.56
C ALA A 59 -4.90 -18.39 -25.41
N ARG A 60 -4.68 -17.86 -24.19
CA ARG A 60 -3.71 -16.81 -23.88
C ARG A 60 -3.89 -15.53 -24.72
N ASP A 61 -5.15 -15.18 -25.00
CA ASP A 61 -5.49 -13.92 -25.66
C ASP A 61 -5.00 -12.72 -24.84
N ALA A 62 -4.10 -11.91 -25.42
CA ALA A 62 -3.41 -10.85 -24.71
C ALA A 62 -4.36 -9.78 -24.13
N ARG A 63 -5.45 -9.46 -24.85
CA ARG A 63 -6.43 -8.47 -24.40
C ARG A 63 -7.22 -9.00 -23.19
N CYS A 64 -7.66 -10.25 -23.26
CA CYS A 64 -8.40 -10.87 -22.15
C CYS A 64 -7.52 -11.02 -20.90
N VAL A 65 -6.27 -11.41 -21.07
CA VAL A 65 -5.31 -11.50 -19.96
C VAL A 65 -5.09 -10.13 -19.31
N ALA A 66 -4.85 -9.08 -20.10
CA ALA A 66 -4.65 -7.72 -19.57
C ALA A 66 -5.88 -7.23 -18.77
N GLU A 67 -7.09 -7.43 -19.29
CA GLU A 67 -8.32 -7.02 -18.60
C GLU A 67 -8.58 -7.81 -17.32
N LEU A 68 -8.19 -9.10 -17.29
CA LEU A 68 -8.28 -9.91 -16.08
C LEU A 68 -7.31 -9.42 -15.00
N VAL A 69 -6.06 -9.13 -15.36
CA VAL A 69 -5.07 -8.55 -14.43
C VAL A 69 -5.62 -7.26 -13.84
N GLU A 70 -6.12 -6.37 -14.69
CA GLU A 70 -6.70 -5.09 -14.29
C GLU A 70 -7.98 -5.21 -13.44
N ALA A 71 -8.68 -6.34 -13.48
CA ALA A 71 -9.83 -6.60 -12.62
C ALA A 71 -9.44 -7.27 -11.29
N ALA A 72 -8.32 -8.00 -11.27
CA ALA A 72 -7.86 -8.78 -10.13
C ALA A 72 -6.95 -7.99 -9.17
N VAL A 73 -6.22 -6.99 -9.66
CA VAL A 73 -5.34 -6.15 -8.82
C VAL A 73 -6.18 -5.35 -7.82
N VAL A 74 -5.85 -5.46 -6.54
CA VAL A 74 -6.47 -4.70 -5.46
C VAL A 74 -5.62 -3.46 -5.18
N GLY A 75 -6.03 -2.31 -5.73
CA GLY A 75 -5.28 -1.04 -5.65
C GLY A 75 -5.58 -0.20 -4.40
N GLU A 76 -5.74 -0.80 -3.22
CA GLU A 76 -6.07 -0.03 -2.02
C GLU A 76 -4.86 0.79 -1.52
N THR A 77 -4.94 2.11 -1.69
CA THR A 77 -3.90 3.06 -1.30
C THR A 77 -4.50 4.39 -0.80
N TYR A 78 -3.69 5.18 -0.11
CA TYR A 78 -4.05 6.51 0.40
C TYR A 78 -2.82 7.32 0.82
N PHE A 79 -3.00 8.63 0.87
CA PHE A 79 -1.94 9.57 1.25
C PHE A 79 -1.47 9.31 2.70
N PHE A 80 -0.15 9.34 2.90
CA PHE A 80 0.48 9.15 4.21
C PHE A 80 0.13 7.82 4.91
N ARG A 81 -0.04 6.74 4.14
CA ARG A 81 -0.18 5.38 4.66
C ARG A 81 1.06 4.95 5.46
N HIS A 82 0.86 4.29 6.60
CA HIS A 82 1.88 3.95 7.62
C HIS A 82 2.82 5.13 7.94
N PRO A 83 2.32 6.18 8.62
CA PRO A 83 3.11 7.38 8.94
C PRO A 83 4.41 7.06 9.71
N GLU A 84 4.42 5.98 10.49
CA GLU A 84 5.60 5.47 11.18
C GLU A 84 6.75 5.14 10.22
N GLN A 85 6.47 4.56 9.05
CA GLN A 85 7.49 4.23 8.07
C GLN A 85 7.99 5.48 7.32
N LEU A 86 7.07 6.42 7.05
CA LEU A 86 7.38 7.67 6.38
C LEU A 86 8.31 8.56 7.21
N GLU A 87 8.11 8.56 8.53
CA GLU A 87 8.95 9.29 9.46
C GLU A 87 10.39 8.74 9.46
N VAL A 88 10.56 7.42 9.38
CA VAL A 88 11.89 6.82 9.27
C VAL A 88 12.55 7.14 7.92
N VAL A 89 11.78 7.11 6.81
CA VAL A 89 12.29 7.56 5.50
C VAL A 89 12.78 9.01 5.57
N ARG A 90 12.00 9.91 6.18
CA ARG A 90 12.39 11.31 6.39
C ARG A 90 13.74 11.40 7.11
N GLN A 91 13.87 10.75 8.27
CA GLN A 91 15.05 10.84 9.13
C GLN A 91 16.31 10.16 8.56
N LEU A 92 16.17 9.00 7.91
CA LEU A 92 17.32 8.20 7.48
C LEU A 92 17.74 8.47 6.03
N VAL A 93 16.81 8.86 5.18
CA VAL A 93 17.06 9.05 3.74
C VAL A 93 17.05 10.53 3.40
N LEU A 94 15.93 11.22 3.65
CA LEU A 94 15.70 12.54 3.05
C LEU A 94 16.56 13.62 3.73
N GLU A 95 16.61 13.64 5.07
CA GLU A 95 17.33 14.67 5.84
C GLU A 95 18.85 14.46 5.88
N ARG A 96 19.31 13.22 5.69
CA ARG A 96 20.73 12.89 5.69
C ARG A 96 21.38 13.06 4.32
N ALA A 97 20.59 13.08 3.26
CA ALA A 97 21.11 13.26 1.91
C ALA A 97 21.59 14.71 1.70
N PRO A 98 22.79 14.92 1.14
CA PRO A 98 23.24 16.25 0.72
C PRO A 98 22.22 16.89 -0.23
N ARG A 99 22.06 18.22 -0.15
CA ARG A 99 21.08 18.93 -0.99
C ARG A 99 21.54 19.04 -2.45
N GLU A 100 22.85 19.03 -2.68
CA GLU A 100 23.47 19.11 -3.99
C GLU A 100 23.39 17.77 -4.74
N ARG A 101 23.09 16.68 -4.04
CA ARG A 101 22.96 15.34 -4.61
C ARG A 101 21.48 14.97 -4.77
N PRO A 102 20.96 14.87 -6.00
CA PRO A 102 19.59 14.42 -6.24
C PRO A 102 19.39 12.99 -5.75
N LEU A 103 18.27 12.74 -5.08
CA LEU A 103 17.80 11.41 -4.71
C LEU A 103 17.03 10.79 -5.87
N ARG A 104 17.30 9.50 -6.13
CA ARG A 104 16.51 8.66 -7.03
C ARG A 104 15.71 7.67 -6.20
N ILE A 105 14.39 7.78 -6.26
CA ILE A 105 13.47 6.94 -5.50
C ILE A 105 12.65 6.11 -6.48
N TRP A 106 12.38 4.84 -6.15
CA TRP A 106 11.45 4.00 -6.90
C TRP A 106 10.29 3.56 -5.99
N SER A 107 9.06 3.95 -6.32
CA SER A 107 7.83 3.39 -5.73
C SER A 107 7.31 2.29 -6.65
N ALA A 108 7.47 1.04 -6.20
CA ALA A 108 7.16 -0.18 -6.93
C ALA A 108 5.80 -0.73 -6.50
N GLY A 109 4.83 -0.73 -7.42
CA GLY A 109 3.43 -1.02 -7.15
C GLY A 109 2.70 0.20 -6.59
N CYS A 110 2.75 1.32 -7.31
CA CYS A 110 2.28 2.61 -6.81
C CYS A 110 0.75 2.79 -6.81
N ALA A 111 -0.01 1.82 -7.34
CA ALA A 111 -1.46 1.89 -7.51
C ALA A 111 -1.90 3.23 -8.13
N THR A 112 -2.87 3.91 -7.51
CA THR A 112 -3.44 5.19 -8.00
C THR A 112 -2.59 6.43 -7.67
N GLY A 113 -1.36 6.26 -7.20
CA GLY A 113 -0.36 7.34 -7.13
C GLY A 113 -0.23 8.06 -5.77
N GLU A 114 -1.03 7.71 -4.77
CA GLU A 114 -0.94 8.36 -3.45
C GLU A 114 0.43 8.17 -2.77
N GLU A 115 1.07 7.01 -2.93
CA GLU A 115 2.40 6.74 -2.36
C GLU A 115 3.51 7.60 -2.99
N PRO A 116 3.73 7.60 -4.33
CA PRO A 116 4.78 8.41 -4.93
C PRO A 116 4.54 9.91 -4.70
N TYR A 117 3.28 10.37 -4.68
CA TYR A 117 3.01 11.76 -4.33
C TYR A 117 3.24 12.07 -2.86
N THR A 118 2.96 11.14 -1.94
CA THR A 118 3.36 11.28 -0.53
C THR A 118 4.88 11.44 -0.39
N LEU A 119 5.67 10.62 -1.10
CA LEU A 119 7.13 10.74 -1.10
C LEU A 119 7.60 12.09 -1.67
N ALA A 120 6.97 12.57 -2.75
CA ALA A 120 7.25 13.89 -3.32
C ALA A 120 6.94 15.04 -2.34
N MET A 121 5.84 14.94 -1.60
CA MET A 121 5.47 15.91 -0.55
C MET A 121 6.51 15.90 0.58
N LEU A 122 6.94 14.72 1.03
CA LEU A 122 7.95 14.58 2.08
C LEU A 122 9.31 15.16 1.68
N LEU A 123 9.74 14.98 0.42
CA LEU A 123 10.95 15.62 -0.10
C LEU A 123 10.86 17.15 0.02
N ARG A 124 9.73 17.73 -0.36
CA ARG A 124 9.51 19.18 -0.29
C ARG A 124 9.48 19.67 1.15
N ASP A 125 8.79 18.96 2.03
CA ASP A 125 8.71 19.29 3.46
C ASP A 125 10.06 19.16 4.18
N ALA A 126 10.94 18.27 3.71
CA ALA A 126 12.34 18.16 4.15
C ALA A 126 13.25 19.28 3.58
N GLY A 127 12.68 20.29 2.91
CA GLY A 127 13.42 21.41 2.33
C GLY A 127 14.25 21.02 1.10
N ARG A 128 13.89 19.93 0.41
CA ARG A 128 14.57 19.48 -0.82
C ARG A 128 13.91 19.99 -2.11
N ALA A 129 13.01 20.95 -2.00
CA ALA A 129 12.49 21.66 -3.16
C ALA A 129 13.66 22.28 -3.96
N GLY A 130 13.85 21.84 -5.21
CA GLY A 130 14.96 22.29 -6.08
C GLY A 130 16.17 21.36 -6.15
N CYS A 131 16.26 20.31 -5.31
CA CYS A 131 17.37 19.34 -5.32
C CYS A 131 17.35 18.39 -6.54
N ARG A 132 16.41 18.59 -7.48
CA ARG A 132 16.19 17.75 -8.69
C ARG A 132 15.96 16.27 -8.38
N ASP A 133 15.47 15.95 -7.18
CA ASP A 133 15.09 14.60 -6.78
C ASP A 133 14.04 14.03 -7.75
N ARG A 134 14.12 12.72 -8.02
CA ARG A 134 13.24 12.01 -8.96
C ARG A 134 12.62 10.78 -8.30
N ILE A 135 11.32 10.61 -8.49
CA ILE A 135 10.57 9.43 -8.06
C ILE A 135 10.06 8.73 -9.32
N LEU A 136 10.59 7.55 -9.61
CA LEU A 136 9.97 6.63 -10.56
C LEU A 136 8.86 5.90 -9.82
N ALA A 137 7.61 5.98 -10.29
CA ALA A 137 6.50 5.19 -9.77
C ALA A 137 6.01 4.24 -10.84
N THR A 138 5.86 2.97 -10.46
CA THR A 138 5.48 1.94 -11.42
C THR A 138 4.36 1.06 -10.91
N ASP A 139 3.49 0.64 -11.81
CA ASP A 139 2.44 -0.34 -11.53
C ASP A 139 2.19 -1.25 -12.74
N VAL A 140 1.58 -2.40 -12.50
CA VAL A 140 1.15 -3.31 -13.56
C VAL A 140 -0.18 -2.84 -14.17
N SER A 141 -1.01 -2.12 -13.39
CA SER A 141 -2.30 -1.58 -13.79
C SER A 141 -2.13 -0.24 -14.52
N VAL A 142 -2.41 -0.24 -15.82
CA VAL A 142 -2.52 0.95 -16.66
C VAL A 142 -3.69 1.82 -16.19
N ARG A 143 -4.80 1.23 -15.73
CA ARG A 143 -5.93 1.99 -15.18
C ARG A 143 -5.55 2.77 -13.93
N ALA A 144 -4.82 2.15 -13.01
CA ALA A 144 -4.35 2.83 -11.80
C ALA A 144 -3.35 3.96 -12.13
N LEU A 145 -2.43 3.71 -13.07
CA LEU A 145 -1.50 4.72 -13.56
C LEU A 145 -2.20 5.91 -14.24
N ALA A 146 -3.31 5.69 -14.93
CA ALA A 146 -4.10 6.78 -15.50
C ALA A 146 -4.69 7.69 -14.41
N VAL A 147 -5.22 7.12 -13.33
CA VAL A 147 -5.68 7.87 -12.15
C VAL A 147 -4.53 8.63 -11.50
N ALA A 148 -3.36 7.98 -11.34
CA ALA A 148 -2.16 8.62 -10.83
C ALA A 148 -1.75 9.81 -11.71
N ALA A 149 -1.83 9.68 -13.04
CA ALA A 149 -1.49 10.74 -13.97
C ALA A 149 -2.46 11.95 -13.87
N GLU A 150 -3.75 11.70 -13.69
CA GLU A 150 -4.76 12.74 -13.43
C GLU A 150 -4.49 13.48 -12.10
N ALA A 151 -3.97 12.76 -11.11
CA ALA A 151 -3.59 13.24 -9.79
C ALA A 151 -4.72 13.98 -9.05
N THR A 152 -5.96 13.53 -9.27
CA THR A 152 -7.17 14.03 -8.62
C THR A 152 -7.73 12.98 -7.67
N TYR A 153 -8.03 13.40 -6.44
CA TYR A 153 -8.32 12.48 -5.34
C TYR A 153 -9.51 12.95 -4.50
N GLY A 154 -10.26 11.97 -4.00
CA GLY A 154 -11.43 12.17 -3.15
C GLY A 154 -11.14 11.98 -1.66
N PRO A 155 -12.15 12.13 -0.78
CA PRO A 155 -11.95 12.09 0.67
C PRO A 155 -11.37 10.76 1.15
N TRP A 156 -11.66 9.65 0.47
CA TRP A 156 -11.11 8.34 0.80
C TRP A 156 -9.58 8.33 0.77
N SER A 157 -8.96 8.80 -0.31
CA SER A 157 -7.50 8.90 -0.44
C SER A 157 -6.89 9.85 0.59
N LEU A 158 -7.67 10.81 1.11
CA LEU A 158 -7.24 11.84 2.06
C LEU A 158 -7.47 11.50 3.53
N ARG A 159 -8.07 10.34 3.85
CA ARG A 159 -8.53 9.98 5.22
C ARG A 159 -7.49 10.02 6.33
N ARG A 160 -6.20 10.09 6.00
CA ARG A 160 -5.07 10.16 6.93
C ARG A 160 -4.16 11.39 6.71
N LEU A 161 -4.53 12.26 5.77
CA LEU A 161 -3.77 13.46 5.44
C LEU A 161 -4.17 14.62 6.36
N ASP A 162 -3.19 15.16 7.08
CA ASP A 162 -3.40 16.32 7.95
C ASP A 162 -3.82 17.57 7.12
N PRO A 163 -4.74 18.43 7.62
CA PRO A 163 -5.19 19.62 6.90
C PRO A 163 -4.08 20.60 6.50
N VAL A 164 -3.00 20.70 7.28
CA VAL A 164 -1.86 21.59 6.97
C VAL A 164 -1.08 21.03 5.78
N ALA A 165 -0.81 19.72 5.77
CA ALA A 165 -0.16 19.06 4.65
C ALA A 165 -1.04 19.13 3.38
N ARG A 166 -2.35 18.94 3.53
CA ARG A 166 -3.34 19.11 2.45
C ARG A 166 -3.27 20.50 1.82
N ALA A 167 -3.33 21.56 2.64
CA ALA A 167 -3.32 22.94 2.15
C ALA A 167 -2.02 23.31 1.42
N ARG A 168 -0.89 22.73 1.85
CA ARG A 168 0.43 22.98 1.26
C ARG A 168 0.63 22.30 -0.09
N HIS A 169 0.19 21.05 -0.21
CA HIS A 169 0.58 20.18 -1.33
C HIS A 169 -0.54 19.87 -2.32
N LEU A 170 -1.79 20.08 -1.92
CA LEU A 170 -2.96 19.88 -2.76
C LEU A 170 -3.61 21.24 -3.09
N ALA A 171 -4.40 21.25 -4.16
CA ALA A 171 -5.19 22.38 -4.62
C ALA A 171 -6.63 21.95 -4.90
N GLY A 172 -7.55 22.92 -4.91
CA GLY A 172 -8.98 22.67 -5.07
C GLY A 172 -9.72 22.47 -3.76
N GLU A 173 -11.02 22.23 -3.87
CA GLU A 173 -11.94 22.09 -2.75
C GLU A 173 -12.55 20.68 -2.73
N MET A 174 -13.00 20.24 -1.56
CA MET A 174 -13.70 18.96 -1.46
C MET A 174 -15.01 18.99 -2.29
N PRO A 175 -15.47 17.86 -2.85
CA PRO A 175 -14.99 16.50 -2.62
C PRO A 175 -13.78 16.08 -3.47
N VAL A 176 -13.29 16.91 -4.41
CA VAL A 176 -12.21 16.53 -5.34
C VAL A 176 -11.07 17.52 -5.28
N VAL A 177 -9.92 17.06 -4.80
CA VAL A 177 -8.68 17.85 -4.77
C VAL A 177 -7.69 17.33 -5.80
N ARG A 178 -6.73 18.17 -6.18
CA ARG A 178 -5.65 17.82 -7.12
C ARG A 178 -4.28 18.01 -6.47
N VAL A 179 -3.34 17.11 -6.76
CA VAL A 179 -1.93 17.29 -6.36
C VAL A 179 -1.34 18.47 -7.12
N ARG A 180 -0.69 19.40 -6.42
CA ARG A 180 -0.09 20.57 -7.05
C ARG A 180 1.02 20.18 -8.02
N GLU A 181 1.19 20.99 -9.08
CA GLU A 181 2.13 20.69 -10.16
C GLU A 181 3.58 20.57 -9.67
N GLU A 182 3.96 21.34 -8.67
CA GLU A 182 5.32 21.31 -8.12
C GLU A 182 5.63 20.03 -7.32
N VAL A 183 4.60 19.29 -6.92
CA VAL A 183 4.72 17.94 -6.36
C VAL A 183 4.73 16.92 -7.49
N ARG A 184 3.84 17.08 -8.49
CA ARG A 184 3.71 16.16 -9.63
C ARG A 184 4.98 16.07 -10.46
N ALA A 185 5.68 17.19 -10.66
CA ALA A 185 6.89 17.27 -11.48
C ALA A 185 8.07 16.41 -10.98
N ALA A 186 8.03 15.93 -9.73
CA ALA A 186 9.03 15.02 -9.18
C ALA A 186 8.75 13.54 -9.53
N VAL A 187 7.54 13.20 -9.98
CA VAL A 187 7.07 11.83 -10.18
C VAL A 187 6.99 11.49 -11.67
N GLU A 188 7.68 10.43 -12.06
CA GLU A 188 7.58 9.80 -13.38
C GLU A 188 6.76 8.51 -13.24
N LEU A 189 5.68 8.38 -14.02
CA LEU A 189 4.82 7.20 -14.01
C LEU A 189 5.17 6.26 -15.16
N ARG A 190 5.32 4.96 -14.88
CA ARG A 190 5.62 3.96 -15.90
C ARG A 190 4.96 2.62 -15.61
N ARG A 191 4.41 1.96 -16.64
CA ARG A 191 3.95 0.57 -16.52
C ARG A 191 5.14 -0.36 -16.34
N HIS A 192 5.09 -1.19 -15.31
CA HIS A 192 6.12 -2.20 -15.01
C HIS A 192 5.49 -3.41 -14.36
N ASN A 193 5.89 -4.61 -14.79
CA ASN A 193 5.48 -5.85 -14.15
C ASN A 193 6.59 -6.41 -13.28
N LEU A 194 6.48 -6.23 -11.96
CA LEU A 194 7.44 -6.73 -10.97
C LEU A 194 7.72 -8.23 -11.07
N PHE A 195 6.78 -9.02 -11.59
CA PHE A 195 6.95 -10.46 -11.73
C PHE A 195 7.88 -10.83 -12.89
N SER A 196 7.59 -10.29 -14.08
CA SER A 196 8.18 -10.75 -15.34
C SER A 196 9.29 -9.86 -15.89
N GLU A 197 9.31 -8.58 -15.52
CA GLU A 197 10.23 -7.60 -16.11
C GLU A 197 11.44 -7.35 -15.18
N PRO A 198 12.63 -7.06 -15.74
CA PRO A 198 13.78 -6.66 -14.94
C PRO A 198 13.51 -5.33 -14.23
N ALA A 199 14.20 -5.09 -13.11
CA ALA A 199 14.11 -3.82 -12.41
C ALA A 199 14.48 -2.65 -13.35
N PRO A 200 13.81 -1.49 -13.24
CA PRO A 200 14.18 -0.31 -14.00
C PRO A 200 15.65 0.09 -13.76
N PRO A 201 16.32 0.76 -14.72
CA PRO A 201 17.72 1.13 -14.60
C PRO A 201 18.00 2.00 -13.36
N GLY A 202 18.70 1.41 -12.38
CA GLY A 202 19.12 2.06 -11.14
C GLY A 202 20.48 2.79 -11.26
N PRO A 203 21.23 2.94 -10.16
CA PRO A 203 20.83 2.59 -8.80
C PRO A 203 19.85 3.62 -8.19
N PHE A 204 18.99 3.16 -7.28
CA PHE A 204 18.04 3.99 -6.51
C PHE A 204 18.49 4.16 -5.06
N ASP A 205 18.45 5.38 -4.53
CA ASP A 205 18.80 5.64 -3.12
C ASP A 205 17.76 5.05 -2.16
N LEU A 206 16.51 4.97 -2.61
CA LEU A 206 15.40 4.34 -1.89
C LEU A 206 14.50 3.61 -2.89
N VAL A 207 14.20 2.34 -2.59
CA VAL A 207 13.13 1.59 -3.23
C VAL A 207 12.03 1.35 -2.20
N VAL A 208 10.78 1.64 -2.54
CA VAL A 208 9.59 1.43 -1.72
C VAL A 208 8.71 0.42 -2.43
N CYS A 209 8.36 -0.69 -1.78
CA CYS A 209 7.46 -1.71 -2.31
C CYS A 209 6.59 -2.22 -1.15
N ARG A 210 5.42 -1.62 -0.97
CA ARG A 210 4.58 -1.80 0.22
C ARG A 210 3.20 -2.30 -0.16
N ASN A 211 2.75 -3.34 0.53
CA ASN A 211 1.46 -3.99 0.33
C ASN A 211 1.27 -4.55 -1.09
N VAL A 212 2.36 -5.06 -1.69
CA VAL A 212 2.41 -5.62 -3.05
C VAL A 212 2.86 -7.07 -3.02
N LEU A 213 3.90 -7.39 -2.24
CA LEU A 213 4.46 -8.74 -2.13
C LEU A 213 3.46 -9.74 -1.53
N ILE A 214 2.48 -9.25 -0.77
CA ILE A 214 1.39 -10.04 -0.18
C ILE A 214 0.51 -10.77 -1.22
N TYR A 215 0.56 -10.37 -2.50
CA TYR A 215 -0.23 -11.00 -3.57
C TYR A 215 0.51 -12.17 -4.25
N PHE A 216 1.79 -12.37 -3.93
CA PHE A 216 2.62 -13.41 -4.53
C PHE A 216 2.79 -14.59 -3.57
N ASP A 217 3.08 -15.76 -4.12
CA ASP A 217 3.51 -16.88 -3.30
C ASP A 217 4.88 -16.54 -2.65
N PRO A 218 5.23 -17.18 -1.52
CA PRO A 218 6.42 -16.80 -0.78
C PRO A 218 7.74 -16.91 -1.58
N GLU A 219 7.83 -17.81 -2.56
CA GLU A 219 9.03 -17.97 -3.39
C GLU A 219 9.15 -16.84 -4.40
N THR A 220 8.06 -16.55 -5.12
CA THR A 220 7.99 -15.41 -6.04
C THR A 220 8.22 -14.08 -5.31
N ALA A 221 7.60 -13.87 -4.15
CA ALA A 221 7.77 -12.67 -3.35
C ALA A 221 9.24 -12.45 -2.95
N ARG A 222 9.93 -13.52 -2.53
CA ARG A 222 11.38 -13.50 -2.22
C ARG A 222 12.22 -13.12 -3.42
N ALA A 223 11.95 -13.71 -4.58
CA ALA A 223 12.67 -13.41 -5.81
C ALA A 223 12.47 -11.95 -6.24
N ILE A 224 11.25 -11.42 -6.13
CA ILE A 224 10.97 -10.00 -6.38
C ILE A 224 11.72 -9.13 -5.38
N ALA A 225 11.66 -9.43 -4.08
CA ALA A 225 12.36 -8.66 -3.06
C ALA A 225 13.88 -8.63 -3.26
N ALA A 226 14.48 -9.73 -3.71
CA ALA A 226 15.90 -9.78 -4.08
C ALA A 226 16.22 -8.83 -5.25
N ARG A 227 15.43 -8.85 -6.34
CA ARG A 227 15.60 -7.93 -7.48
C ARG A 227 15.41 -6.46 -7.08
N LEU A 228 14.47 -6.18 -6.18
CA LEU A 228 14.27 -4.84 -5.64
C LEU A 228 15.51 -4.36 -4.88
N LEU A 229 16.07 -5.20 -4.00
CA LEU A 229 17.29 -4.89 -3.25
C LEU A 229 18.51 -4.70 -4.16
N GLU A 230 18.63 -5.47 -5.25
CA GLU A 230 19.68 -5.30 -6.26
C GLU A 230 19.60 -3.97 -7.01
N ALA A 231 18.40 -3.39 -7.13
CA ALA A 231 18.20 -2.08 -7.75
C ALA A 231 18.57 -0.90 -6.81
N VAL A 232 18.64 -1.14 -5.50
CA VAL A 232 19.02 -0.15 -4.49
C VAL A 232 20.51 0.19 -4.62
N ALA A 233 20.91 1.45 -4.47
CA ALA A 233 22.31 1.86 -4.45
C ALA A 233 23.07 1.21 -3.28
N PRO A 234 24.38 0.95 -3.40
CA PRO A 234 25.20 0.63 -2.24
C PRO A 234 25.02 1.69 -1.12
N GLY A 235 24.65 1.24 0.08
CA GLY A 235 24.31 2.09 1.22
C GLY A 235 22.88 2.68 1.22
N GLY A 236 22.11 2.49 0.15
CA GLY A 236 20.71 2.88 0.05
C GLY A 236 19.75 1.89 0.72
N PHE A 237 18.45 2.17 0.63
CA PHE A 237 17.43 1.44 1.39
C PHE A 237 16.33 0.82 0.53
N LEU A 238 15.84 -0.34 0.96
CA LEU A 238 14.58 -0.95 0.54
C LEU A 238 13.59 -0.88 1.71
N LEU A 239 12.42 -0.30 1.47
CA LEU A 239 11.30 -0.24 2.39
C LEU A 239 10.18 -1.17 1.90
N LEU A 240 9.85 -2.16 2.73
CA LEU A 240 8.72 -3.06 2.53
C LEU A 240 7.57 -2.74 3.49
N GLY A 241 6.36 -3.21 3.21
CA GLY A 241 5.26 -3.12 4.16
C GLY A 241 5.53 -3.98 5.41
N PRO A 242 4.94 -3.64 6.58
CA PRO A 242 5.29 -4.30 7.84
C PRO A 242 5.16 -5.83 7.81
N VAL A 243 4.11 -6.35 7.16
CA VAL A 243 3.85 -7.79 7.04
C VAL A 243 4.71 -8.48 5.96
N GLU A 244 5.43 -7.72 5.14
CA GLU A 244 6.23 -8.21 4.03
C GLU A 244 7.72 -8.32 4.40
N VAL A 245 8.16 -7.64 5.46
CA VAL A 245 9.54 -7.71 5.98
C VAL A 245 10.00 -9.16 6.21
N PRO A 246 9.19 -10.08 6.78
CA PRO A 246 9.60 -11.48 6.94
C PRO A 246 9.91 -12.19 5.61
N LEU A 247 9.30 -11.77 4.50
CA LEU A 247 9.59 -12.32 3.18
C LEU A 247 11.01 -12.00 2.71
N ALA A 248 11.65 -10.98 3.29
CA ALA A 248 13.03 -10.59 3.01
C ALA A 248 14.05 -11.12 4.04
N GLU A 249 13.68 -12.09 4.89
CA GLU A 249 14.56 -12.63 5.93
C GLU A 249 15.89 -13.20 5.40
N ARG A 250 15.83 -13.78 4.19
CA ARG A 250 16.97 -14.47 3.56
C ARG A 250 17.80 -13.57 2.65
N LEU A 251 17.46 -12.29 2.51
CA LEU A 251 18.22 -11.36 1.68
C LEU A 251 19.48 -10.90 2.41
N GLU A 252 20.57 -10.73 1.67
CA GLU A 252 21.83 -10.17 2.16
C GLU A 252 21.74 -8.64 2.28
N ALA A 253 21.03 -8.18 3.30
CA ALA A 253 20.88 -6.77 3.66
C ALA A 253 21.07 -6.56 5.17
N GLU A 254 21.58 -5.40 5.55
CA GLU A 254 21.58 -4.95 6.94
C GLU A 254 20.16 -4.48 7.31
N ARG A 255 19.64 -4.94 8.46
CA ARG A 255 18.33 -4.51 8.97
C ARG A 255 18.52 -3.31 9.89
N ILE A 256 17.92 -2.20 9.51
CA ILE A 256 17.90 -0.98 10.31
C ILE A 256 16.52 -0.85 10.95
N GLU A 257 16.47 -0.97 12.28
CA GLU A 257 15.25 -0.82 13.05
C GLU A 257 15.21 0.57 13.72
N VAL A 258 14.21 1.36 13.37
CA VAL A 258 13.98 2.69 13.97
C VAL A 258 12.49 2.85 14.25
N GLY A 259 12.14 3.15 15.49
CA GLY A 259 10.75 3.43 15.86
C GLY A 259 9.76 2.29 15.55
N GLY A 260 10.21 1.03 15.61
CA GLY A 260 9.38 -0.14 15.28
C GLY A 260 9.18 -0.39 13.78
N THR A 261 9.86 0.38 12.91
CA THR A 261 9.92 0.12 11.47
C THR A 261 11.28 -0.45 11.08
N THR A 262 11.27 -1.44 10.19
CA THR A 262 12.48 -2.06 9.61
C THR A 262 12.71 -1.55 8.18
N LEU A 263 13.93 -1.10 7.90
CA LEU A 263 14.43 -0.87 6.54
C LEU A 263 15.55 -1.85 6.24
N LEU A 264 15.66 -2.25 4.98
CA LEU A 264 16.74 -3.11 4.50
C LEU A 264 17.77 -2.25 3.78
N ARG A 265 18.96 -2.12 4.36
CA ARG A 265 20.07 -1.38 3.76
C ARG A 265 20.90 -2.31 2.89
N ARG A 266 21.13 -1.92 1.63
CA ARG A 266 22.08 -2.64 0.76
C ARG A 266 23.50 -2.34 1.23
N MET A 267 24.26 -3.38 1.56
CA MET A 267 25.66 -3.25 1.97
C MET A 267 26.53 -2.63 0.87
N ALA A 268 27.51 -1.81 1.25
CA ALA A 268 28.47 -1.26 0.29
C ALA A 268 29.45 -2.33 -0.22
N GLU A 269 29.92 -2.17 -1.45
CA GLU A 269 30.99 -3.00 -2.00
C GLU A 269 32.28 -2.72 -1.21
N GLY A 270 32.68 -3.68 -0.36
CA GLY A 270 33.81 -3.55 0.57
C GLY A 270 33.44 -3.87 2.03
N GLU A 271 32.21 -3.53 2.46
CA GLU A 271 31.70 -3.90 3.80
C GLU A 271 31.45 -5.43 3.90
N ARG A 272 31.13 -6.08 2.77
CA ARG A 272 30.98 -7.55 2.67
C ARG A 272 32.25 -8.34 3.02
N ALA A 273 33.43 -7.75 2.88
CA ALA A 273 34.71 -8.42 3.14
C ALA A 273 35.21 -8.21 4.59
N GLY A 274 34.60 -7.29 5.35
CA GLY A 274 35.11 -6.83 6.64
C GLY A 274 34.61 -7.62 7.87
N GLU A 275 33.57 -8.44 7.75
CA GLU A 275 32.87 -8.95 8.94
C GLU A 275 32.68 -10.48 8.90
N ARG A 276 33.81 -11.19 8.87
CA ARG A 276 33.96 -12.51 9.52
C ARG A 276 35.25 -12.51 10.33
N VAL A 277 35.35 -11.63 11.32
CA VAL A 277 36.37 -11.73 12.37
C VAL A 277 35.67 -12.18 13.63
N ALA A 278 35.83 -13.46 13.96
CA ALA A 278 35.43 -14.00 15.26
C ALA A 278 36.17 -13.24 16.39
N PRO A 279 35.53 -12.97 17.54
CA PRO A 279 36.16 -12.23 18.62
C PRO A 279 37.27 -13.09 19.24
N LYS A 280 38.53 -12.64 19.12
CA LYS A 280 39.67 -13.20 19.87
C LYS A 280 40.01 -12.26 21.03
N PRO A 281 40.19 -12.78 22.26
CA PRO A 281 40.34 -11.93 23.44
C PRO A 281 41.67 -11.18 23.44
N ALA A 282 41.63 -9.99 24.02
CA ALA A 282 42.75 -9.06 24.14
C ALA A 282 43.95 -9.66 24.89
N ARG A 283 45.16 -9.43 24.36
CA ARG A 283 46.40 -9.32 25.15
C ARG A 283 47.53 -8.68 24.34
N GLY A 284 48.17 -7.69 24.94
CA GLY A 284 49.64 -7.55 24.91
C GLY A 284 50.25 -6.57 23.89
N ARG A 285 50.65 -5.40 24.40
CA ARG A 285 51.70 -4.51 23.86
C ARG A 285 52.88 -5.26 23.23
N ALA A 286 53.42 -4.76 22.11
CA ALA A 286 54.70 -4.01 22.07
C ALA A 286 55.23 -3.74 20.64
N ARG A 287 55.64 -2.48 20.45
CA ARG A 287 56.85 -1.95 19.76
C ARG A 287 57.19 -2.28 18.29
N SER A 288 57.19 -1.18 17.53
CA SER A 288 58.25 -0.66 16.62
C SER A 288 58.97 -1.59 15.65
N GLY A 289 58.92 -1.21 14.37
CA GLY A 289 59.86 -1.66 13.35
C GLY A 289 59.69 -0.87 12.06
N SER A 290 60.65 0.01 11.79
CA SER A 290 60.79 0.80 10.56
C SER A 290 61.21 -0.08 9.37
N GLY A 291 60.84 0.32 8.16
CA GLY A 291 61.76 0.21 7.02
C GLY A 291 61.23 -0.38 5.71
N ALA A 292 61.41 0.41 4.65
CA ALA A 292 61.72 0.02 3.26
C ALA A 292 60.57 -0.26 2.25
N SER A 293 60.38 0.71 1.34
CA SER A 293 60.24 0.50 -0.12
C SER A 293 61.57 -0.04 -0.69
N PRO A 294 61.67 -0.65 -1.91
CA PRO A 294 60.96 -0.34 -3.17
C PRO A 294 60.47 -1.64 -3.90
N THR A 295 59.87 -1.69 -5.10
CA THR A 295 60.29 -1.16 -6.40
C THR A 295 59.21 -1.47 -7.43
N ALA A 296 59.10 -0.61 -8.45
CA ALA A 296 58.23 -0.73 -9.60
C ALA A 296 58.55 -1.95 -10.48
N SER A 297 57.53 -2.47 -11.19
CA SER A 297 57.71 -3.16 -12.46
C SER A 297 56.50 -2.93 -13.36
N ARG A 298 56.81 -2.54 -14.59
CA ARG A 298 55.94 -2.00 -15.64
C ARG A 298 55.61 -3.08 -16.68
N THR A 299 54.31 -3.16 -17.00
CA THR A 299 53.68 -3.52 -18.31
C THR A 299 53.84 -4.98 -18.84
N PRO A 300 52.96 -5.50 -19.75
CA PRO A 300 52.36 -4.83 -20.91
C PRO A 300 50.82 -4.83 -21.00
N ILE A 301 50.33 -3.75 -21.62
CA ILE A 301 48.98 -3.58 -22.16
C ILE A 301 48.84 -4.48 -23.39
N ARG A 302 47.78 -5.29 -23.44
CA ARG A 302 47.35 -6.02 -24.65
C ARG A 302 46.14 -5.31 -25.26
N THR A 303 46.36 -4.74 -26.44
CA THR A 303 45.34 -4.25 -27.36
C THR A 303 44.49 -5.41 -27.88
N ARG A 304 43.15 -5.29 -27.83
CA ARG A 304 42.23 -6.06 -28.68
C ARG A 304 41.28 -5.11 -29.40
N THR A 305 41.21 -5.34 -30.69
CA THR A 305 40.45 -4.71 -31.78
C THR A 305 38.92 -4.86 -31.62
N PRO A 306 38.11 -4.06 -32.36
CA PRO A 306 36.69 -3.85 -32.11
C PRO A 306 35.81 -4.97 -32.71
N VAL A 307 34.67 -5.22 -32.07
CA VAL A 307 33.62 -6.16 -32.53
C VAL A 307 32.30 -5.36 -32.69
N PRO A 308 31.45 -5.69 -33.70
CA PRO A 308 30.42 -4.79 -34.22
C PRO A 308 29.25 -4.56 -33.27
N GLY A 309 28.65 -3.36 -33.33
CA GLY A 309 27.49 -2.98 -32.52
C GLY A 309 26.19 -3.67 -32.97
N PRO A 310 25.26 -3.96 -32.04
CA PRO A 310 23.90 -4.36 -32.35
C PRO A 310 23.03 -3.15 -32.77
N PRO A 311 21.94 -3.38 -33.52
CA PRO A 311 21.19 -2.33 -34.23
C PRO A 311 20.37 -1.44 -33.28
N GLU A 312 20.15 -0.20 -33.72
CA GLU A 312 19.31 0.81 -33.07
C GLU A 312 17.90 0.26 -32.77
N ALA A 313 17.57 0.16 -31.49
CA ALA A 313 16.19 -0.02 -31.05
C ALA A 313 15.51 1.35 -31.05
N GLY A 314 14.47 1.47 -31.88
CA GLY A 314 13.69 2.70 -32.05
C GLY A 314 13.15 3.25 -30.74
N HIS A 315 13.12 4.57 -30.66
CA HIS A 315 12.45 5.33 -29.62
C HIS A 315 10.96 4.92 -29.53
N PRO A 316 10.41 4.61 -28.35
CA PRO A 316 8.97 4.49 -28.20
C PRO A 316 8.35 5.90 -28.32
N GLU A 317 7.43 6.03 -29.26
CA GLU A 317 6.59 7.21 -29.49
C GLU A 317 5.92 7.72 -28.20
N PRO A 318 5.76 9.04 -28.02
CA PRO A 318 5.07 9.62 -26.87
C PRO A 318 3.58 9.21 -26.84
N PHE A 319 3.12 8.84 -25.65
CA PHE A 319 1.75 8.42 -25.35
C PHE A 319 0.76 9.57 -25.57
N ASP A 320 -0.22 9.36 -26.47
CA ASP A 320 -1.28 10.32 -26.80
C ASP A 320 -2.35 10.36 -25.69
N SER A 321 -2.35 11.45 -24.91
CA SER A 321 -3.29 11.71 -23.81
C SER A 321 -4.72 12.01 -24.27
N ALA A 322 -4.96 12.21 -25.56
CA ALA A 322 -6.27 12.61 -26.08
C ALA A 322 -7.29 11.47 -26.20
N ALA A 323 -6.86 10.21 -26.14
CA ALA A 323 -7.75 9.05 -26.28
C ALA A 323 -8.53 8.67 -25.01
N CYS A 324 -8.09 9.11 -23.81
CA CYS A 324 -8.71 8.74 -22.52
C CYS A 324 -9.94 9.59 -22.13
N GLY A 325 -10.13 10.77 -22.72
CA GLY A 325 -11.19 11.71 -22.31
C GLY A 325 -12.63 11.22 -22.52
N ARG A 326 -12.83 10.13 -23.28
CA ARG A 326 -14.17 9.62 -23.64
C ARG A 326 -14.72 8.56 -22.68
N TYR A 327 -13.90 7.95 -21.82
CA TYR A 327 -14.36 6.90 -20.90
C TYR A 327 -14.93 7.47 -19.58
N ALA A 328 -14.47 8.67 -19.18
CA ALA A 328 -14.90 9.32 -17.94
C ALA A 328 -16.30 9.96 -18.01
N GLN A 329 -16.81 10.25 -19.22
CA GLN A 329 -18.06 10.99 -19.41
C GLN A 329 -19.32 10.10 -19.44
N ASP A 330 -19.19 8.82 -19.78
CA ASP A 330 -20.35 7.95 -20.04
C ASP A 330 -20.98 7.32 -18.78
N ARG A 331 -20.27 7.34 -17.63
CA ARG A 331 -20.80 6.75 -16.38
C ARG A 331 -21.78 7.64 -15.61
N LEU A 332 -21.99 8.88 -16.04
CA LEU A 332 -22.88 9.85 -15.37
C LEU A 332 -24.34 9.79 -15.86
N ARG A 333 -24.70 8.90 -16.81
CA ARG A 333 -26.01 8.92 -17.49
C ARG A 333 -26.71 7.56 -17.63
N SER A 334 -26.92 6.79 -16.56
CA SER A 334 -27.97 5.73 -16.48
C SER A 334 -27.72 4.88 -15.23
N ALA A 335 -28.67 4.37 -14.45
CA ALA A 335 -30.12 4.49 -14.33
C ALA A 335 -30.50 3.79 -12.99
N ALA A 336 -31.58 4.22 -12.36
CA ALA A 336 -32.25 3.51 -11.25
C ALA A 336 -33.52 2.77 -11.78
N PRO A 337 -34.35 2.11 -10.95
CA PRO A 337 -34.08 0.87 -10.20
C PRO A 337 -35.22 -0.19 -10.37
N ALA A 338 -35.05 -1.40 -9.83
CA ALA A 338 -36.16 -2.29 -9.49
C ALA A 338 -35.82 -3.18 -8.28
N ALA A 339 -36.73 -3.18 -7.30
CA ALA A 339 -36.65 -3.85 -6.01
C ALA A 339 -37.48 -5.13 -5.99
N GLU A 340 -37.12 -6.11 -5.15
CA GLU A 340 -38.13 -6.98 -4.52
C GLU A 340 -37.59 -7.68 -3.27
N ARG A 341 -38.50 -7.91 -2.32
CA ARG A 341 -38.28 -8.21 -0.90
C ARG A 341 -38.54 -9.69 -0.62
N SER A 342 -37.84 -10.28 0.36
CA SER A 342 -38.44 -11.33 1.21
C SER A 342 -37.73 -11.42 2.56
N ARG A 343 -38.52 -11.66 3.61
CA ARG A 343 -38.20 -11.63 5.03
C ARG A 343 -38.12 -13.06 5.59
N GLY A 344 -37.21 -13.29 6.54
CA GLY A 344 -37.21 -14.46 7.43
C GLY A 344 -36.20 -14.27 8.57
N THR A 345 -36.68 -14.28 9.81
CA THR A 345 -35.91 -14.07 11.05
C THR A 345 -35.28 -15.37 11.60
N PRO A 346 -34.26 -15.27 12.48
CA PRO A 346 -33.26 -16.31 12.70
C PRO A 346 -33.38 -17.06 14.04
N THR A 347 -32.56 -18.10 14.22
CA THR A 347 -32.28 -18.73 15.52
C THR A 347 -30.76 -19.00 15.59
N PRO A 348 -30.09 -18.85 16.75
CA PRO A 348 -28.67 -18.52 16.82
C PRO A 348 -27.79 -19.77 17.00
N THR A 349 -26.59 -19.76 16.42
CA THR A 349 -25.49 -20.64 16.87
C THR A 349 -24.13 -20.01 16.58
N ALA A 350 -23.20 -20.31 17.48
CA ALA A 350 -21.91 -19.68 17.70
C ALA A 350 -20.89 -19.82 16.54
N SER A 351 -19.92 -18.89 16.53
CA SER A 351 -18.56 -19.04 16.03
C SER A 351 -18.40 -19.44 14.55
N ALA A 352 -18.71 -18.51 13.65
CA ALA A 352 -18.17 -18.43 12.30
C ALA A 352 -18.06 -16.94 11.95
N THR A 353 -17.02 -16.54 11.20
CA THR A 353 -16.92 -15.18 10.65
C THR A 353 -18.24 -14.84 9.94
N PRO A 354 -19.02 -13.82 10.39
CA PRO A 354 -20.28 -13.52 9.75
C PRO A 354 -20.00 -13.04 8.32
N THR A 355 -20.69 -13.64 7.36
CA THR A 355 -20.83 -13.07 6.02
C THR A 355 -21.26 -11.60 6.17
N PRO A 356 -20.60 -10.64 5.49
CA PRO A 356 -20.98 -9.23 5.59
C PRO A 356 -22.47 -9.08 5.26
N ALA A 357 -23.16 -8.20 5.99
CA ALA A 357 -24.58 -7.96 5.79
C ALA A 357 -24.85 -7.63 4.30
N PRO A 358 -25.94 -8.16 3.70
CA PRO A 358 -26.28 -7.88 2.31
C PRO A 358 -26.26 -6.38 2.01
N GLY A 359 -25.50 -5.97 1.00
CA GLY A 359 -25.35 -4.56 0.61
C GLY A 359 -24.21 -3.80 1.30
N PHE A 360 -23.65 -4.29 2.43
CA PHE A 360 -22.49 -3.64 3.06
C PHE A 360 -21.28 -3.62 2.12
N GLU A 361 -21.08 -4.69 1.35
CA GLU A 361 -19.98 -4.75 0.38
C GLU A 361 -20.08 -3.65 -0.68
N GLN A 362 -21.30 -3.29 -1.10
CA GLN A 362 -21.51 -2.19 -2.05
C GLN A 362 -21.18 -0.84 -1.43
N ALA A 363 -21.55 -0.62 -0.17
CA ALA A 363 -21.19 0.59 0.58
C ALA A 363 -19.66 0.70 0.75
N ARG A 364 -19.01 -0.40 1.12
CA ARG A 364 -17.54 -0.49 1.24
C ARG A 364 -16.86 -0.23 -0.11
N ASP A 365 -17.36 -0.80 -1.18
CA ASP A 365 -16.79 -0.62 -2.51
C ASP A 365 -17.02 0.80 -3.05
N ALA A 366 -18.15 1.43 -2.73
CA ALA A 366 -18.40 2.85 -3.02
C ALA A 366 -17.42 3.75 -2.27
N ALA A 367 -17.18 3.46 -0.98
CA ALA A 367 -16.19 4.19 -0.18
C ALA A 367 -14.78 4.06 -0.78
N ARG A 368 -14.39 2.85 -1.19
CA ARG A 368 -13.10 2.58 -1.86
C ARG A 368 -12.93 3.33 -3.18
N ARG A 369 -14.02 3.59 -3.91
CA ARG A 369 -14.01 4.40 -5.14
C ARG A 369 -13.97 5.90 -4.89
N GLY A 370 -14.01 6.34 -3.63
CA GLY A 370 -14.06 7.75 -3.26
C GLY A 370 -15.44 8.40 -3.39
N ASP A 371 -16.48 7.62 -3.70
CA ASP A 371 -17.86 8.09 -3.80
C ASP A 371 -18.50 8.12 -2.40
N VAL A 372 -18.12 9.12 -1.62
CA VAL A 372 -18.45 9.20 -0.19
C VAL A 372 -19.94 9.42 0.04
N GLU A 373 -20.62 10.21 -0.80
CA GLU A 373 -22.06 10.44 -0.67
C GLU A 373 -22.86 9.15 -0.91
N PHE A 374 -22.52 8.40 -1.97
CA PHE A 374 -23.18 7.14 -2.25
C PHE A 374 -22.82 6.06 -1.21
N ALA A 375 -21.57 6.02 -0.76
CA ALA A 375 -21.14 5.11 0.30
C ALA A 375 -21.87 5.38 1.62
N GLU A 376 -22.02 6.65 1.99
CA GLU A 376 -22.75 7.08 3.18
C GLU A 376 -24.24 6.73 3.06
N GLN A 377 -24.85 6.94 1.89
CA GLN A 377 -26.24 6.57 1.63
C GLN A 377 -26.45 5.07 1.78
N LEU A 378 -25.63 4.25 1.12
CA LEU A 378 -25.71 2.79 1.21
C LEU A 378 -25.42 2.30 2.63
N ALA A 379 -24.41 2.85 3.30
CA ALA A 379 -24.09 2.48 4.67
C ALA A 379 -25.23 2.84 5.63
N ARG A 380 -25.91 3.98 5.43
CA ARG A 380 -27.09 4.35 6.21
C ARG A 380 -28.23 3.37 6.00
N GLU A 381 -28.50 3.02 4.75
CA GLU A 381 -29.53 2.05 4.40
C GLU A 381 -29.25 0.66 5.01
N VAL A 382 -28.01 0.18 4.93
CA VAL A 382 -27.60 -1.10 5.51
C VAL A 382 -27.59 -1.05 7.03
N ALA A 383 -27.13 0.05 7.63
CA ALA A 383 -27.13 0.26 9.08
C ALA A 383 -28.57 0.25 9.65
N GLU A 384 -29.52 0.87 8.97
CA GLU A 384 -30.92 0.95 9.41
C GLU A 384 -31.69 -0.35 9.15
N ARG A 385 -31.48 -1.01 8.02
CA ARG A 385 -32.23 -2.22 7.65
C ARG A 385 -31.66 -3.50 8.23
N HIS A 386 -30.34 -3.58 8.36
CA HIS A 386 -29.65 -4.81 8.75
C HIS A 386 -28.91 -4.68 10.08
N LEU A 387 -28.96 -3.51 10.75
CA LEU A 387 -28.30 -3.26 12.03
C LEU A 387 -26.84 -3.70 12.00
N CYS A 388 -26.13 -3.40 10.91
CA CYS A 388 -24.76 -3.83 10.67
C CYS A 388 -23.77 -2.88 11.39
N PRO A 389 -23.00 -3.37 12.39
CA PRO A 389 -22.02 -2.55 13.11
C PRO A 389 -20.96 -1.92 12.20
N GLU A 390 -20.52 -2.64 11.16
CA GLU A 390 -19.51 -2.15 10.21
C GLU A 390 -20.03 -1.02 9.32
N SER A 391 -21.34 -0.96 9.08
CA SER A 391 -21.95 0.16 8.37
C SER A 391 -21.87 1.45 9.20
N PHE A 392 -22.02 1.34 10.52
CA PHE A 392 -21.81 2.46 11.43
C PHE A 392 -20.34 2.92 11.51
N LEU A 393 -19.37 2.01 11.36
CA LEU A 393 -17.97 2.40 11.19
C LEU A 393 -17.77 3.26 9.93
N LEU A 394 -18.40 2.89 8.81
CA LEU A 394 -18.32 3.65 7.55
C LEU A 394 -18.99 5.02 7.69
N LEU A 395 -20.17 5.09 8.32
CA LEU A 395 -20.84 6.36 8.64
C LEU A 395 -19.98 7.25 9.53
N ALA A 396 -19.27 6.68 10.50
CA ALA A 396 -18.36 7.43 11.36
C ALA A 396 -17.19 8.03 10.57
N MET A 397 -16.61 7.26 9.63
CA MET A 397 -15.56 7.76 8.74
C MET A 397 -16.06 8.89 7.83
N ALA A 398 -17.27 8.76 7.29
CA ALA A 398 -17.89 9.80 6.45
C ALA A 398 -18.19 11.08 7.25
N ALA A 399 -18.68 10.95 8.49
CA ALA A 399 -18.93 12.08 9.37
C ALA A 399 -17.62 12.79 9.79
N ASP A 400 -16.58 12.04 10.15
CA ASP A 400 -15.27 12.62 10.50
C ASP A 400 -14.64 13.36 9.30
N ALA A 401 -14.75 12.80 8.09
CA ALA A 401 -14.29 13.45 6.86
C ALA A 401 -14.97 14.80 6.60
N ARG A 402 -16.21 14.98 7.05
CA ARG A 402 -16.95 16.26 7.00
C ARG A 402 -16.66 17.18 8.20
N GLY A 403 -15.82 16.75 9.13
CA GLY A 403 -15.52 17.47 10.37
C GLY A 403 -16.61 17.35 11.45
N ASP A 404 -17.65 16.53 11.22
CA ASP A 404 -18.70 16.26 12.19
C ASP A 404 -18.22 15.22 13.23
N LEU A 405 -17.41 15.71 14.17
CA LEU A 405 -16.86 14.92 15.26
C LEU A 405 -17.95 14.31 16.15
N ALA A 406 -19.05 15.03 16.36
CA ALA A 406 -20.15 14.57 17.19
C ALA A 406 -20.90 13.41 16.52
N GLY A 407 -21.23 13.55 15.23
CA GLY A 407 -21.85 12.50 14.43
C GLY A 407 -20.97 11.26 14.27
N ALA A 408 -19.65 11.45 14.12
CA ALA A 408 -18.70 10.34 14.07
C ALA A 408 -18.68 9.52 15.37
N ILE A 409 -18.62 10.20 16.52
CA ILE A 409 -18.66 9.55 17.84
C ILE A 409 -20.01 8.86 18.07
N ASP A 410 -21.13 9.47 17.68
CA ASP A 410 -22.46 8.86 17.80
C ASP A 410 -22.59 7.59 16.97
N ALA A 411 -22.13 7.62 15.72
CA ALA A 411 -22.13 6.44 14.85
C ALA A 411 -21.32 5.29 15.45
N LEU A 412 -20.11 5.55 15.98
CA LEU A 412 -19.31 4.52 16.65
C LEU A 412 -19.96 4.01 17.94
N ARG A 413 -20.62 4.87 18.71
CA ARG A 413 -21.40 4.46 19.89
C ARG A 413 -22.57 3.55 19.51
N ARG A 414 -23.23 3.81 18.39
CA ARG A 414 -24.28 2.94 17.83
C ARG A 414 -23.70 1.61 17.35
N ALA A 415 -22.51 1.60 16.75
CA ALA A 415 -21.81 0.35 16.42
C ALA A 415 -21.53 -0.49 17.67
N LEU A 416 -21.03 0.14 18.73
CA LEU A 416 -20.73 -0.51 20.02
C LEU A 416 -21.98 -0.90 20.82
N TYR A 417 -23.10 -0.20 20.62
CA TYR A 417 -24.39 -0.61 21.18
C TYR A 417 -24.85 -1.94 20.59
N LEU A 418 -24.62 -2.14 19.29
CA LEU A 418 -24.95 -3.38 18.59
C LEU A 418 -23.94 -4.51 18.88
N GLU A 419 -22.65 -4.17 18.93
CA GLU A 419 -21.57 -5.12 19.20
C GLU A 419 -20.55 -4.51 20.18
N PRO A 420 -20.71 -4.70 21.50
CA PRO A 420 -19.83 -4.12 22.50
C PRO A 420 -18.35 -4.52 22.38
N GLY A 421 -18.09 -5.71 21.81
CA GLY A 421 -16.76 -6.25 21.58
C GLY A 421 -16.12 -5.85 20.24
N LEU A 422 -16.72 -4.94 19.48
CA LEU A 422 -16.17 -4.54 18.17
C LEU A 422 -14.90 -3.70 18.34
N ALA A 423 -13.75 -4.37 18.31
CA ALA A 423 -12.43 -3.78 18.54
C ALA A 423 -12.17 -2.54 17.67
N MET A 424 -12.58 -2.58 16.40
CA MET A 424 -12.41 -1.48 15.46
C MET A 424 -13.20 -0.22 15.83
N ALA A 425 -14.37 -0.36 16.44
CA ALA A 425 -15.16 0.81 16.86
C ALA A 425 -14.52 1.49 18.07
N HIS A 426 -14.03 0.71 19.04
CA HIS A 426 -13.25 1.24 20.17
C HIS A 426 -11.97 1.92 19.69
N ALA A 427 -11.26 1.32 18.73
CA ALA A 427 -10.04 1.88 18.16
C ALA A 427 -10.29 3.22 17.44
N ALA A 428 -11.35 3.31 16.64
CA ALA A 428 -11.73 4.52 15.92
C ALA A 428 -12.16 5.66 16.86
N LEU A 429 -12.68 5.36 18.05
CA LEU A 429 -13.01 6.37 19.06
C LEU A 429 -11.79 7.06 19.67
N VAL A 430 -10.63 6.40 19.71
CA VAL A 430 -9.41 6.94 20.35
C VAL A 430 -8.98 8.31 19.77
N PRO A 431 -8.74 8.45 18.45
CA PRO A 431 -8.37 9.75 17.88
C PRO A 431 -9.50 10.78 17.94
N LEU A 432 -10.76 10.35 17.84
CA LEU A 432 -11.92 11.25 17.91
C LEU A 432 -12.08 11.87 19.30
N TYR A 433 -12.01 11.05 20.36
CA TYR A 433 -12.05 11.54 21.74
C TYR A 433 -10.86 12.44 22.08
N ALA A 434 -9.68 12.16 21.55
CA ALA A 434 -8.52 13.02 21.72
C ALA A 434 -8.73 14.42 21.11
N ARG A 435 -9.31 14.51 19.90
CA ARG A 435 -9.60 15.78 19.22
C ARG A 435 -10.65 16.63 19.92
N VAL A 436 -11.60 16.02 20.63
CA VAL A 436 -12.61 16.74 21.43
C VAL A 436 -12.18 16.96 22.90
N GLY A 437 -10.91 16.70 23.24
CA GLY A 437 -10.35 16.92 24.59
C GLY A 437 -10.79 15.91 25.65
N ARG A 438 -11.44 14.80 25.26
CA ARG A 438 -11.96 13.76 26.17
C ARG A 438 -10.92 12.66 26.39
N HIS A 439 -9.77 13.04 26.97
CA HIS A 439 -8.60 12.16 27.09
C HIS A 439 -8.85 10.89 27.90
N ASP A 440 -9.65 10.96 28.97
CA ASP A 440 -10.01 9.78 29.77
C ASP A 440 -10.83 8.76 28.97
N GLU A 441 -11.71 9.24 28.10
CA GLU A 441 -12.51 8.38 27.23
C GLU A 441 -11.70 7.80 26.09
N ALA A 442 -10.73 8.55 25.56
CA ALA A 442 -9.76 8.01 24.61
C ALA A 442 -8.93 6.88 25.24
N ALA A 443 -8.49 7.04 26.50
CA ALA A 443 -7.75 6.01 27.23
C ALA A 443 -8.63 4.78 27.53
N ARG A 444 -9.90 4.97 27.90
CA ARG A 444 -10.87 3.88 28.07
C ARG A 444 -11.12 3.13 26.76
N ALA A 445 -11.41 3.84 25.67
CA ALA A 445 -11.63 3.25 24.36
C ALA A 445 -10.40 2.45 23.89
N ARG A 446 -9.18 2.96 24.14
CA ARG A 446 -7.95 2.22 23.86
C ARG A 446 -7.87 0.88 24.62
N ARG A 447 -8.16 0.88 25.93
CA ARG A 447 -8.15 -0.35 26.72
C ARG A 447 -9.17 -1.35 26.22
N ASN A 448 -10.40 -0.90 25.98
CA ASN A 448 -11.47 -1.75 25.46
C ASN A 448 -11.13 -2.35 24.09
N ALA A 449 -10.45 -1.59 23.21
CA ALA A 449 -10.00 -2.10 21.91
C ALA A 449 -8.95 -3.21 22.04
N LEU A 450 -8.03 -3.10 23.01
CA LEU A 450 -7.00 -4.09 23.28
C LEU A 450 -7.58 -5.34 23.98
N GLU A 451 -8.51 -5.15 24.92
CA GLU A 451 -9.24 -6.22 25.60
C GLU A 451 -10.10 -7.02 24.63
N ALA A 452 -10.77 -6.35 23.68
CA ALA A 452 -11.58 -6.99 22.64
C ALA A 452 -10.79 -7.92 21.70
N VAL A 453 -9.45 -7.80 21.68
CA VAL A 453 -8.57 -8.65 20.86
C VAL A 453 -7.59 -9.45 21.72
N GLU A 454 -7.79 -9.50 23.03
CA GLU A 454 -6.97 -10.27 23.95
C GLU A 454 -7.15 -11.77 23.67
N GLY A 455 -6.05 -12.52 23.65
CA GLY A 455 -6.05 -13.95 23.32
C GLY A 455 -6.21 -14.29 21.83
N LEU A 456 -6.41 -13.30 20.95
CA LEU A 456 -6.40 -13.50 19.50
C LEU A 456 -4.97 -13.45 18.92
N ASP A 457 -4.73 -14.24 17.88
CA ASP A 457 -3.47 -14.29 17.12
C ASP A 457 -3.23 -12.98 16.35
N ASP A 458 -1.98 -12.53 16.27
CA ASP A 458 -1.62 -11.25 15.63
C ASP A 458 -1.92 -11.20 14.12
N THR A 459 -2.02 -12.35 13.45
CA THR A 459 -2.38 -12.44 12.03
C THR A 459 -3.89 -12.50 11.81
N ALA A 460 -4.69 -12.68 12.87
CA ALA A 460 -6.13 -12.81 12.75
C ALA A 460 -6.76 -11.51 12.19
N PRO A 461 -7.62 -11.60 11.16
CA PRO A 461 -8.29 -10.44 10.60
C PRO A 461 -9.37 -9.92 11.55
N LEU A 462 -9.46 -8.61 11.68
CA LEU A 462 -10.50 -7.93 12.44
C LEU A 462 -11.67 -7.53 11.54
N ARG A 463 -12.87 -7.57 12.11
CA ARG A 463 -14.07 -7.06 11.46
C ARG A 463 -14.07 -5.53 11.48
N GLY A 464 -14.26 -4.94 10.30
CA GLY A 464 -14.24 -3.50 10.09
C GLY A 464 -14.55 -3.11 8.65
N VAL A 465 -14.37 -1.83 8.33
CA VAL A 465 -14.51 -1.33 6.94
C VAL A 465 -13.38 -1.84 6.06
N GLU A 466 -12.17 -1.93 6.61
CA GLU A 466 -10.98 -2.50 5.96
C GLU A 466 -10.46 -3.71 6.76
N PRO A 467 -9.92 -4.73 6.08
CA PRO A 467 -9.28 -5.84 6.76
C PRO A 467 -7.94 -5.38 7.36
N ILE A 468 -7.91 -5.24 8.68
CA ILE A 468 -6.66 -5.10 9.44
C ILE A 468 -6.46 -6.31 10.33
N THR A 469 -5.23 -6.61 10.72
CA THR A 469 -4.96 -7.70 11.66
C THR A 469 -4.96 -7.22 13.11
N VAL A 470 -5.11 -8.16 14.05
CA VAL A 470 -4.96 -7.91 15.49
C VAL A 470 -3.60 -7.28 15.81
N GLY A 471 -2.52 -7.77 15.21
CA GLY A 471 -1.17 -7.23 15.40
C GLY A 471 -1.04 -5.79 14.90
N ALA A 472 -1.64 -5.48 13.75
CA ALA A 472 -1.67 -4.11 13.22
C ALA A 472 -2.44 -3.16 14.15
N LEU A 473 -3.56 -3.62 14.72
CA LEU A 473 -4.32 -2.85 15.70
C LEU A 473 -3.51 -2.61 16.98
N ARG A 474 -2.90 -3.65 17.55
CA ARG A 474 -2.07 -3.56 18.76
C ARG A 474 -0.91 -2.58 18.57
N SER A 475 -0.22 -2.65 17.43
CA SER A 475 0.85 -1.73 17.07
C SER A 475 0.35 -0.28 16.99
N ALA A 476 -0.76 -0.04 16.27
CA ALA A 476 -1.35 1.29 16.12
C ALA A 476 -1.80 1.92 17.45
N LEU A 477 -2.27 1.11 18.41
CA LEU A 477 -2.71 1.58 19.72
C LEU A 477 -1.60 1.63 20.78
N GLY A 478 -0.50 0.90 20.57
CA GLY A 478 0.67 0.88 21.45
C GLY A 478 1.58 2.11 21.32
N ALA A 479 1.56 2.79 20.17
CA ALA A 479 2.45 3.89 19.86
C ALA A 479 1.98 5.27 20.39
N VAL A 480 1.83 5.48 21.71
CA VAL A 480 1.88 6.84 22.32
C VAL A 480 2.41 6.82 23.77
N HIS A 481 3.60 7.41 23.93
CA HIS A 481 4.16 8.19 25.05
C HIS A 481 4.00 7.68 26.51
N ARG A 482 5.10 7.16 27.07
CA ARG A 482 5.35 7.31 28.52
C ARG A 482 5.52 8.80 28.82
N PRO A 483 4.77 9.40 29.75
CA PRO A 483 5.13 10.73 30.23
C PRO A 483 6.53 10.64 30.83
N GLN A 484 7.45 11.50 30.40
CA GLN A 484 8.72 11.70 31.09
C GLN A 484 8.39 12.09 32.53
N ALA A 485 8.68 11.19 33.47
CA ALA A 485 8.69 11.53 34.89
C ALA A 485 9.71 12.65 35.07
N GLY A 486 9.20 13.82 35.46
CA GLY A 486 10.00 15.03 35.61
C GLY A 486 11.16 14.82 36.57
N ALA A 487 12.33 15.27 36.14
CA ALA A 487 13.44 15.59 37.03
C ALA A 487 13.02 16.78 37.92
N GLY A 488 12.40 16.47 39.06
CA GLY A 488 12.14 17.39 40.14
C GLY A 488 13.33 17.44 41.10
N ARG A 489 14.15 18.47 40.91
CA ARG A 489 14.86 19.28 41.93
C ARG A 489 15.32 18.57 43.22
N SER A 490 16.63 18.37 43.31
CA SER A 490 17.35 18.35 44.58
C SER A 490 17.71 19.78 44.96
N GLU A 491 17.02 20.34 45.95
CA GLU A 491 17.55 21.44 46.77
C GLU A 491 18.06 20.83 48.08
N ALA A 492 19.37 20.94 48.30
CA ALA A 492 20.03 20.99 49.59
C ALA A 492 21.23 21.93 49.44
#